data_AF-A0A3D5ATB2-F1
#
_entry.id   AF-A0A3D5ATB2-F1
#
_cell.length_a   1.000
_cell.length_b   1.000
_cell.length_c   1.000
_cell.angle_alpha   90.00
_cell.angle_beta   90.00
_cell.angle_gamma   90.00
#
_symmetry.space_group_name_H-M   'P 1'
#
loop_
_entity.id
_entity.type
_entity.pdbx_description
1 polymer ?
#
loop_
_entity_poly.entity_id
_entity_poly.type
_entity_poly.pdbx_seq_one_letter_code
_entity_poly.pdbx_strand_id
1 'polypeptide(L)'
;MDTVALLTVLVLASFTGYEVIAKVSTTLHTPLMSGSNAISGIILVGTVVVAARADSTLSLTLSLIAVVLATVNLVGGFVVTDRMLQMFKARKTPAADREATR
;
A
#
# COMPACT_ATOMS: atom_id res chain seq x y z
N MET A 1 -3.90 25.03 -4.53
CA MET A 1 -5.18 24.75 -3.84
C MET A 1 -5.22 25.65 -2.63
N ASP A 2 -6.29 26.37 -2.44
CA ASP A 2 -6.53 27.16 -1.24
C ASP A 2 -6.74 26.25 -0.01
N THR A 3 -6.52 26.80 1.19
CA THR A 3 -6.61 26.05 2.44
C THR A 3 -7.98 25.41 2.65
N VAL A 4 -9.06 26.09 2.23
CA VAL A 4 -10.41 25.55 2.33
C VAL A 4 -10.53 24.31 1.45
N ALA A 5 -10.08 24.35 0.20
CA ALA A 5 -10.05 23.18 -0.66
C ALA A 5 -9.21 22.01 -0.09
N LEU A 6 -8.05 22.26 0.51
CA LEU A 6 -7.24 21.20 1.15
C LEU A 6 -7.97 20.56 2.34
N LEU A 7 -8.63 21.35 3.17
CA LEU A 7 -9.45 20.85 4.28
C LEU A 7 -10.66 20.07 3.77
N THR A 8 -11.33 20.54 2.71
CA THR A 8 -12.42 19.80 2.09
C THR A 8 -11.95 18.43 1.60
N VAL A 9 -10.80 18.36 0.90
CA VAL A 9 -10.22 17.09 0.45
C VAL A 9 -9.87 16.19 1.64
N LEU A 10 -9.24 16.72 2.68
CA LEU A 10 -8.88 15.96 3.88
C LEU A 10 -10.12 15.33 4.54
N VAL A 11 -11.18 16.12 4.74
CA VAL A 11 -12.42 15.65 5.37
C VAL A 11 -13.09 14.60 4.49
N LEU A 12 -13.33 14.91 3.20
CA LEU A 12 -14.01 13.99 2.29
C LEU A 12 -13.23 12.68 2.07
N ALA A 13 -11.89 12.74 1.98
CA ALA A 13 -11.04 11.55 1.87
C ALA A 13 -11.10 10.69 3.14
N SER A 14 -11.13 11.31 4.33
CA SER A 14 -11.25 10.59 5.61
C SER A 14 -12.60 9.87 5.73
N PHE A 15 -13.70 10.55 5.37
CA PHE A 15 -15.03 9.94 5.32
C PHE A 15 -15.08 8.78 4.31
N THR A 16 -14.51 8.98 3.13
CA THR A 16 -14.43 7.95 2.09
C THR A 16 -13.64 6.72 2.59
N GLY A 17 -12.51 6.94 3.24
CA GLY A 17 -11.70 5.87 3.83
C GLY A 17 -12.48 5.07 4.88
N TYR A 18 -13.22 5.74 5.76
CA TYR A 18 -14.09 5.09 6.74
C TYR A 18 -15.16 4.22 6.08
N GLU A 19 -15.91 4.78 5.12
CA GLU A 19 -17.02 4.08 4.47
C GLU A 19 -16.55 2.85 3.67
N VAL A 20 -15.37 2.93 3.05
CA VAL A 20 -14.76 1.81 2.31
C VAL A 20 -14.31 0.70 3.26
N ILE A 21 -13.63 1.04 4.35
CA ILE A 21 -13.12 0.05 5.31
C ILE A 21 -14.27 -0.63 6.08
N ALA A 22 -15.33 0.12 6.43
CA ALA A 22 -16.48 -0.40 7.15
C ALA A 22 -17.22 -1.55 6.43
N LYS A 23 -17.05 -1.67 5.11
CA LYS A 23 -17.74 -2.66 4.25
C LYS A 23 -16.89 -3.86 3.87
N VAL A 24 -15.68 -3.98 4.42
CA VAL A 24 -14.80 -5.12 4.12
C VAL A 24 -15.26 -6.38 4.86
N SER A 25 -15.09 -7.56 4.26
CA SER A 25 -15.31 -8.84 4.93
C SER A 25 -14.26 -9.09 6.02
N THR A 26 -14.65 -9.74 7.12
CA THR A 26 -13.75 -10.10 8.24
C THR A 26 -12.57 -10.97 7.79
N THR A 27 -12.76 -11.78 6.76
CA THR A 27 -11.69 -12.61 6.15
C THR A 27 -10.56 -11.78 5.55
N LEU A 28 -10.82 -10.52 5.18
CA LEU A 28 -9.86 -9.63 4.54
C LEU A 28 -9.23 -8.63 5.51
N HIS A 29 -9.54 -8.63 6.81
CA HIS A 29 -8.97 -7.65 7.75
C HIS A 29 -7.44 -7.70 7.80
N THR A 30 -6.84 -8.90 7.80
CA THR A 30 -5.38 -9.06 7.84
C THR A 30 -4.72 -8.66 6.51
N PRO A 31 -5.20 -9.11 5.33
CA PRO A 31 -4.75 -8.56 4.06
C PRO A 31 -4.93 -7.03 3.93
N LEU A 32 -6.05 -6.49 4.43
CA LEU A 32 -6.34 -5.06 4.41
C LEU A 32 -5.36 -4.27 5.29
N MET A 33 -5.03 -4.78 6.48
CA MET A 33 -4.01 -4.18 7.36
C MET A 33 -2.63 -4.16 6.68
N SER A 34 -2.25 -5.23 5.99
CA SER A 34 -1.01 -5.24 5.19
C SER A 34 -1.09 -4.27 4.00
N GLY A 35 -2.22 -4.21 3.31
CA GLY A 35 -2.44 -3.33 2.16
C GLY A 35 -2.40 -1.85 2.52
N SER A 36 -3.01 -1.44 3.63
CA SER A 36 -2.95 -0.06 4.11
C SER A 36 -1.54 0.36 4.52
N ASN A 37 -0.75 -0.57 5.08
CA ASN A 37 0.68 -0.34 5.31
C ASN A 37 1.45 -0.13 3.99
N ALA A 38 1.18 -0.92 2.95
CA ALA A 38 1.79 -0.73 1.63
C ALA A 38 1.45 0.64 1.02
N ILE A 39 0.19 1.08 1.14
CA ILE A 39 -0.27 2.39 0.65
C ILE A 39 0.41 3.54 1.39
N SER A 40 0.70 3.37 2.69
CA SER A 40 1.44 4.38 3.47
C SER A 40 2.85 4.66 2.92
N GLY A 41 3.40 3.76 2.10
CA GLY A 41 4.62 3.94 1.33
C GLY A 41 4.62 5.14 0.38
N ILE A 42 3.48 5.81 0.16
CA ILE A 42 3.37 7.08 -0.57
C ILE A 42 4.30 8.18 -0.04
N ILE A 43 4.78 8.06 1.21
CA ILE A 43 5.86 8.89 1.76
C ILE A 43 7.09 8.97 0.86
N LEU A 44 7.33 7.97 -0.01
CA LEU A 44 8.40 7.98 -1.02
C LEU A 44 8.35 9.22 -1.92
N VAL A 45 7.16 9.69 -2.28
CA VAL A 45 7.01 10.92 -3.08
C VAL A 45 7.54 12.12 -2.30
N GLY A 46 7.20 12.21 -1.02
CA GLY A 46 7.67 13.27 -0.14
C GLY A 46 9.18 13.25 0.04
N THR A 47 9.77 12.08 0.27
CA THR A 47 11.22 11.95 0.48
C THR A 47 12.01 12.27 -0.78
N VAL A 48 11.51 11.93 -1.98
CA VAL A 48 12.12 12.35 -3.26
C VAL A 48 12.07 13.86 -3.43
N VAL A 49 10.95 14.50 -3.11
CA VAL A 49 10.82 15.98 -3.18
C VAL A 49 11.76 16.66 -2.19
N VAL A 50 11.92 16.13 -0.98
CA VAL A 50 12.86 16.66 0.03
C VAL A 50 14.31 16.44 -0.40
N ALA A 51 14.64 15.25 -0.94
CA ALA A 51 15.97 14.96 -1.47
C ALA A 51 16.37 15.93 -2.58
N ALA A 52 15.43 16.27 -3.47
CA ALA A 52 15.65 17.22 -4.57
C ALA A 52 15.93 18.66 -4.10
N ARG A 53 15.60 18.99 -2.84
CA ARG A 53 15.82 20.31 -2.22
C ARG A 53 16.87 20.27 -1.10
N ALA A 54 17.70 19.24 -1.06
CA ALA A 54 18.67 19.06 0.00
C ALA A 54 19.88 19.99 -0.19
N ASP A 55 19.96 21.04 0.64
CA ASP A 55 21.04 22.06 0.55
C ASP A 55 22.25 21.79 1.47
N SER A 56 22.23 20.70 2.25
CA SER A 56 23.30 20.37 3.20
C SER A 56 23.63 18.88 3.16
N THR A 57 24.85 18.51 3.52
CA THR A 57 25.26 17.10 3.60
C THR A 57 24.37 16.30 4.55
N LEU A 58 23.90 16.92 5.64
CA LEU A 58 23.00 16.29 6.61
C LEU A 58 21.61 16.05 6.00
N SER A 59 21.02 17.05 5.36
CA SER A 59 19.70 16.90 4.71
C SER A 59 19.75 15.90 3.55
N LEU A 60 20.83 15.87 2.78
CA LEU A 60 21.03 14.89 1.70
C LEU A 60 21.12 13.46 2.27
N THR A 61 21.91 13.26 3.31
CA THR A 61 22.10 11.94 3.94
C THR A 61 20.79 11.42 4.56
N LEU A 62 20.07 12.27 5.29
CA LEU A 62 18.77 11.90 5.87
C LEU A 62 17.73 11.61 4.78
N SER A 63 17.72 12.39 3.70
CA SER A 63 16.79 12.16 2.59
C SER A 63 17.09 10.84 1.88
N LEU A 64 18.37 10.50 1.70
CA LEU A 64 18.78 9.20 1.14
C LEU A 64 18.27 8.04 2.00
N ILE A 65 18.46 8.11 3.32
CA ILE A 65 17.95 7.09 4.26
C ILE A 65 16.42 7.02 4.17
N ALA A 66 15.75 8.17 4.13
CA ALA A 66 14.29 8.23 4.05
C ALA A 66 13.75 7.62 2.74
N VAL A 67 14.41 7.84 1.60
CA VAL A 67 14.07 7.19 0.31
C VAL A 67 14.20 5.67 0.42
N VAL A 68 15.30 5.17 1.01
CA VAL A 68 15.51 3.73 1.17
C VAL A 68 14.43 3.12 2.05
N LEU A 69 14.17 3.70 3.22
CA LEU A 69 13.15 3.20 4.16
C LEU A 69 11.74 3.26 3.55
N ALA A 70 11.40 4.35 2.85
CA ALA A 70 10.13 4.48 2.15
C ALA A 70 9.97 3.41 1.05
N THR A 71 11.04 3.14 0.31
CA THR A 71 11.05 2.10 -0.74
C THR A 71 10.85 0.71 -0.13
N VAL A 72 11.54 0.40 0.97
CA VAL A 72 11.37 -0.88 1.68
C VAL A 72 9.94 -1.04 2.21
N ASN A 73 9.35 0.00 2.79
CA ASN A 73 7.96 -0.04 3.25
C ASN A 73 6.97 -0.28 2.10
N LEU A 74 7.13 0.47 1.00
CA LEU A 74 6.28 0.36 -0.19
C LEU A 74 6.38 -1.06 -0.80
N VAL A 75 7.59 -1.50 -1.17
CA VAL A 75 7.81 -2.77 -1.85
C VAL A 75 7.48 -3.95 -0.92
N GLY A 76 7.97 -3.92 0.32
CA GLY A 76 7.70 -4.97 1.30
C GLY A 76 6.21 -5.11 1.59
N GLY A 77 5.51 -3.98 1.76
CA GLY A 77 4.06 -3.97 1.95
C GLY A 77 3.30 -4.61 0.80
N PHE A 78 3.61 -4.25 -0.46
CA PHE A 78 2.94 -4.83 -1.62
C PHE A 78 3.24 -6.32 -1.83
N VAL A 79 4.50 -6.74 -1.60
CA VAL A 79 4.88 -8.17 -1.72
C VAL A 79 4.18 -9.03 -0.67
N VAL A 80 4.11 -8.57 0.58
CA VAL A 80 3.41 -9.31 1.65
C VAL A 80 1.90 -9.36 1.37
N THR A 81 1.32 -8.24 0.95
CA THR A 81 -0.11 -8.16 0.62
C THR A 81 -0.48 -9.09 -0.54
N ASP A 82 0.34 -9.13 -1.61
CA ASP A 82 0.12 -10.05 -2.73
C ASP A 82 0.15 -11.52 -2.27
N ARG A 83 1.15 -11.91 -1.47
CA ARG A 83 1.21 -13.26 -0.89
C ARG A 83 -0.02 -13.60 -0.04
N MET A 84 -0.52 -12.63 0.72
CA MET A 84 -1.75 -12.83 1.51
C MET A 84 -2.97 -13.02 0.60
N LEU A 85 -3.11 -12.23 -0.46
CA LEU A 85 -4.22 -12.30 -1.39
C LEU A 85 -4.18 -13.56 -2.28
N GLN A 86 -3.00 -14.11 -2.55
CA GLN A 86 -2.86 -15.38 -3.26
C GLN A 86 -3.56 -16.55 -2.56
N MET A 87 -3.71 -16.50 -1.23
CA MET A 87 -4.40 -17.54 -0.45
C MET A 87 -5.92 -17.59 -0.74
N PHE A 88 -6.50 -16.54 -1.32
CA PHE A 88 -7.90 -16.49 -1.73
C PHE A 88 -8.13 -16.96 -3.17
N LYS A 89 -7.06 -17.20 -3.94
CA LYS A 89 -7.18 -17.79 -5.28
C LYS A 89 -7.54 -19.27 -5.10
N ALA A 90 -8.62 -19.71 -5.73
CA ALA A 90 -9.02 -21.11 -5.71
C ALA A 90 -7.84 -21.98 -6.19
N ARG A 91 -7.41 -22.93 -5.36
CA ARG A 91 -6.46 -23.96 -5.77
C ARG A 91 -7.09 -24.67 -6.98
N LYS A 92 -6.44 -24.63 -8.15
CA LYS A 92 -6.87 -25.45 -9.30
C LYS A 92 -6.94 -26.90 -8.81
N THR A 93 -8.15 -27.42 -8.62
CA THR A 93 -8.37 -28.83 -8.27
C THR A 93 -7.85 -29.65 -9.46
N PRO A 94 -6.88 -30.58 -9.27
CA PRO A 94 -6.39 -31.45 -10.35
C PRO A 94 -7.41 -32.50 -10.85
N ALA A 95 -8.71 -32.26 -10.68
CA ALA A 95 -9.75 -33.26 -10.93
C ALA A 95 -10.23 -33.32 -12.40
N ALA A 96 -9.74 -32.44 -13.28
CA ALA A 96 -10.11 -32.45 -14.69
C ALA A 96 -9.33 -33.48 -15.55
N ASP A 97 -8.36 -34.19 -14.96
CA ASP A 97 -7.45 -35.10 -15.70
C ASP A 97 -7.83 -36.60 -15.58
N ARG A 98 -8.97 -36.93 -14.96
CA ARG A 98 -9.41 -38.32 -14.75
C ARG A 98 -10.55 -38.80 -15.65
N GLU A 99 -11.07 -37.94 -16.52
CA GLU A 99 -12.24 -38.25 -17.34
C GLU A 99 -11.91 -38.41 -18.85
N ALA A 100 -10.67 -38.13 -19.26
CA ALA A 100 -10.21 -38.29 -20.64
C ALA A 100 -9.60 -39.68 -20.96
N THR A 101 -9.61 -40.61 -19.99
CA THR A 101 -8.97 -41.94 -20.12
C THR A 101 -9.96 -43.10 -19.92
N ARG A 102 -11.27 -42.86 -20.07
CA ARG A 102 -12.30 -43.92 -20.06
C ARG A 102 -13.07 -43.95 -21.36
#